data_AF-R7D7V3-F1
#
_entry.id   AF-R7D7V3-F1
#
_cell.length_a   1.000
_cell.length_b   1.000
_cell.length_c   1.000
_cell.angle_alpha   90.00
_cell.angle_beta   90.00
_cell.angle_gamma   90.00
#
_symmetry.space_group_name_H-M   'P 1'
#
loop_
_entity.id
_entity.type
_entity.pdbx_description
1 polymer ?
#
loop_
_entity_poly.entity_id
_entity_poly.type
_entity_poly.pdbx_seq_one_letter_code
_entity_poly.pdbx_strand_id
1 'polypeptide(L)'
;MTCVCSVGLDMIAVPGDTSVETIAGIIADEMAIGVINNKTTAVRIIPAIGKGLGECVDYGGLFGRAPIMPVNPNAGTVLAHRGGRFPAPLNSLKN
;
A
#
# COMPACT_ATOMS: atom_id res chain seq x y z
N MET A 1 5.01 0.36 -11.06
CA MET A 1 6.46 0.13 -10.90
C MET A 1 6.78 -1.12 -10.05
N THR A 2 5.97 -1.45 -9.05
CA THR A 2 6.19 -2.59 -8.13
C THR A 2 6.15 -3.97 -8.79
N CYS A 3 5.36 -4.12 -9.86
CA CYS A 3 5.25 -5.38 -10.60
C CYS A 3 6.55 -5.91 -11.24
N VAL A 4 7.53 -5.05 -11.57
CA VAL A 4 8.76 -5.49 -12.28
C VAL A 4 9.98 -5.38 -11.39
N CYS A 5 10.47 -4.16 -11.10
CA CYS A 5 11.78 -3.97 -10.46
C CYS A 5 11.73 -3.55 -8.99
N SER A 6 10.63 -2.99 -8.50
CA SER A 6 10.54 -2.52 -7.10
C SER A 6 10.12 -3.64 -6.13
N VAL A 7 10.51 -3.55 -4.87
CA VAL A 7 10.14 -4.49 -3.78
C VAL A 7 8.84 -4.12 -3.05
N GLY A 8 8.07 -3.18 -3.61
CA GLY A 8 6.77 -2.76 -3.08
C GLY A 8 6.73 -1.27 -2.79
N LEU A 9 5.93 -0.88 -1.78
CA LEU A 9 5.74 0.50 -1.37
C LEU A 9 6.53 0.75 -0.09
N ASP A 10 7.49 1.66 -0.14
CA ASP A 10 8.31 1.98 1.02
C ASP A 10 8.30 3.47 1.34
N MET A 11 8.14 3.79 2.63
CA MET A 11 8.12 5.17 3.14
C MET A 11 7.08 6.07 2.45
N ILE A 12 5.88 5.54 2.19
CA ILE A 12 4.80 6.30 1.55
C ILE A 12 3.97 7.03 2.61
N ALA A 13 4.11 8.36 2.68
CA ALA A 13 3.29 9.19 3.56
C ALA A 13 1.92 9.49 2.93
N VAL A 14 0.84 9.28 3.69
CA VAL A 14 -0.55 9.51 3.27
C VAL A 14 -1.26 10.43 4.27
N PRO A 15 -2.40 11.05 3.92
CA PRO A 15 -3.16 11.89 4.85
C PRO A 15 -3.47 11.16 6.16
N GLY A 16 -3.38 11.88 7.28
CA GLY A 16 -3.56 11.29 8.61
C GLY A 16 -4.97 10.71 8.87
N ASP A 17 -5.95 11.15 8.10
CA ASP A 17 -7.35 10.72 8.12
C ASP A 17 -7.66 9.61 7.10
N THR A 18 -6.64 9.02 6.46
CA THR A 18 -6.82 7.89 5.56
C THR A 18 -7.50 6.72 6.28
N SER A 19 -8.62 6.24 5.73
CA SER A 19 -9.38 5.15 6.34
C SER A 19 -8.62 3.82 6.35
N VAL A 20 -8.98 2.97 7.32
CA VAL A 20 -8.40 1.62 7.45
C VAL A 20 -8.69 0.79 6.19
N GLU A 21 -9.87 0.94 5.59
CA GLU A 21 -10.26 0.25 4.37
C GLU A 21 -9.39 0.65 3.17
N THR A 22 -9.01 1.93 3.06
CA THR A 22 -8.10 2.39 2.02
C THR A 22 -6.71 1.81 2.24
N ILE A 23 -6.19 1.81 3.47
CA ILE A 23 -4.88 1.21 3.79
C ILE A 23 -4.89 -0.29 3.49
N ALA A 24 -5.95 -1.00 3.89
CA ALA A 24 -6.12 -2.43 3.60
C ALA A 24 -6.17 -2.70 2.10
N GLY A 25 -6.85 -1.85 1.32
CA GLY A 25 -6.87 -1.93 -0.14
C GLY A 25 -5.47 -1.81 -0.76
N ILE A 26 -4.68 -0.82 -0.33
CA ILE A 26 -3.32 -0.64 -0.85
C ILE A 26 -2.42 -1.84 -0.52
N ILE A 27 -2.54 -2.39 0.69
CA ILE A 27 -1.81 -3.60 1.09
C ILE A 27 -2.25 -4.80 0.23
N ALA A 28 -3.56 -4.96 -0.01
CA ALA A 28 -4.11 -6.04 -0.81
C ALA A 28 -3.61 -5.99 -2.26
N ASP A 29 -3.50 -4.79 -2.85
CA ASP A 29 -2.98 -4.61 -4.21
C ASP A 29 -1.51 -5.05 -4.33
N GLU A 30 -0.65 -4.62 -3.40
CA GLU A 30 0.76 -5.03 -3.39
C GLU A 30 0.97 -6.50 -3.04
N MET A 31 0.10 -7.07 -2.19
CA MET A 31 0.07 -8.50 -1.93
C MET A 31 -0.33 -9.27 -3.20
N ALA A 32 -1.34 -8.81 -3.94
CA ALA A 32 -1.77 -9.47 -5.18
C ALA A 32 -0.65 -9.50 -6.23
N ILE A 33 0.11 -8.39 -6.37
CA ILE A 33 1.31 -8.33 -7.21
C ILE A 33 2.36 -9.34 -6.77
N GLY A 34 2.64 -9.44 -5.46
CA GLY A 34 3.62 -10.38 -4.92
C GLY A 34 3.20 -11.84 -5.13
N VAL A 35 1.95 -12.18 -4.83
CA VAL A 35 1.39 -13.52 -4.95
C VAL A 35 1.39 -13.99 -6.41
N ILE A 36 0.93 -13.17 -7.35
CA ILE A 36 0.81 -13.60 -8.75
C ILE A 36 2.18 -13.76 -9.43
N ASN A 37 3.10 -12.84 -9.14
CA ASN A 37 4.43 -12.79 -9.75
C ASN A 37 5.49 -13.59 -8.98
N ASN A 38 5.10 -14.32 -7.93
CA ASN A 38 6.02 -15.04 -7.04
C ASN A 38 7.18 -14.15 -6.56
N LYS A 39 6.83 -12.97 -6.07
CA LYS A 39 7.77 -11.93 -5.69
C LYS A 39 7.54 -11.50 -4.25
N THR A 40 8.62 -11.30 -3.52
CA THR A 40 8.56 -10.68 -2.20
C THR A 40 8.23 -9.20 -2.36
N THR A 41 7.07 -8.79 -1.87
CA THR A 41 6.65 -7.39 -1.79
C THR A 41 6.44 -6.98 -0.33
N ALA A 42 6.60 -5.68 -0.06
CA ALA A 42 6.34 -5.09 1.24
C ALA A 42 5.58 -3.77 1.09
N VAL A 43 4.84 -3.40 2.13
CA VAL A 43 4.16 -2.12 2.21
C VAL A 43 4.50 -1.44 3.53
N ARG A 44 5.08 -0.25 3.45
CA ARG A 44 5.27 0.69 4.56
C ARG A 44 4.57 2.00 4.24
N ILE A 45 3.33 2.11 4.70
CA ILE A 45 2.51 3.32 4.62
C ILE A 45 2.54 4.04 5.96
N ILE A 46 2.63 5.36 5.91
CA ILE A 46 2.73 6.23 7.08
C ILE A 46 1.58 7.25 7.04
N PRO A 47 0.47 7.00 7.76
CA PRO A 47 -0.56 8.01 7.96
C PRO A 47 0.00 9.17 8.78
N ALA A 48 0.08 10.34 8.16
CA ALA A 48 0.63 11.54 8.77
C ALA A 48 -0.42 12.20 9.67
N ILE A 49 -0.58 11.71 10.90
CA ILE A 49 -1.62 12.18 11.83
C ILE A 49 -1.54 13.70 12.03
N GLY A 50 -2.68 14.37 11.84
CA GLY A 50 -2.79 15.83 11.94
C GLY A 50 -2.26 16.60 10.73
N LYS A 51 -1.90 15.92 9.63
CA LYS A 51 -1.43 16.53 8.38
C LYS A 51 -2.22 16.03 7.18
N GLY A 52 -2.34 16.88 6.17
CA GLY A 52 -3.07 16.63 4.92
C GLY A 52 -2.24 16.85 3.65
N LEU A 53 -2.93 16.91 2.52
CA LEU A 53 -2.30 17.10 1.21
C LEU A 53 -1.57 18.44 1.10
N GLY A 54 -0.41 18.42 0.45
CA GLY A 54 0.46 19.60 0.31
C GLY A 54 1.42 19.82 1.49
N GLU A 55 1.22 19.11 2.60
CA GLU A 55 2.17 19.06 3.71
C GLU A 55 3.17 17.91 3.54
N CYS A 56 4.16 17.87 4.44
CA CYS A 56 5.13 16.79 4.49
C CYS A 56 5.42 16.36 5.93
N VAL A 57 5.80 15.10 6.12
CA VAL A 57 6.36 14.59 7.37
C VAL A 57 7.88 14.74 7.34
N ASP A 58 8.46 15.28 8.40
CA ASP A 58 9.91 15.39 8.57
C ASP A 58 10.35 14.38 9.64
N TYR A 59 11.15 13.40 9.23
CA TYR A 59 11.69 12.37 10.11
C TYR A 59 13.10 12.73 10.63
N GLY A 60 13.68 13.82 10.13
CA GLY A 60 15.02 14.27 10.46
C GLY A 60 16.14 13.34 10.00
N GLY A 61 17.37 13.81 10.16
CA GLY A 61 18.60 13.02 9.96
C GLY A 61 18.63 12.26 8.63
N LEU A 62 18.91 10.96 8.71
CA LEU A 62 19.04 10.07 7.54
C LEU A 62 17.68 9.75 6.88
N PHE A 63 16.58 9.83 7.61
CA PHE A 63 15.25 9.45 7.12
C PHE A 63 14.58 10.55 6.29
N GLY A 64 15.06 11.79 6.39
CA GLY A 64 14.67 12.90 5.53
C GLY A 64 13.19 13.29 5.68
N ARG A 65 12.60 13.74 4.57
CA ARG A 65 11.24 14.31 4.52
C ARG A 65 10.40 13.60 3.47
N ALA A 66 9.16 13.26 3.81
CA ALA A 66 8.20 12.61 2.90
C ALA A 66 7.01 13.53 2.62
N PRO A 67 6.74 13.90 1.34
CA PRO A 67 5.53 14.63 1.00
C PRO A 67 4.30 13.73 1.16
N ILE A 68 3.19 14.30 1.61
CA ILE A 68 1.94 13.57 1.78
C ILE A 68 1.31 13.36 0.39
N MET A 69 1.18 12.09 0.01
CA MET A 69 0.67 11.69 -1.29
C MET A 69 -0.85 11.48 -1.26
N PRO A 70 -1.59 11.88 -2.31
CA PRO A 70 -3.01 11.63 -2.39
C PRO A 70 -3.32 10.13 -2.47
N VAL A 71 -4.42 9.74 -1.82
CA VAL A 71 -4.98 8.39 -1.86
C VAL A 71 -6.38 8.43 -2.49
N ASN A 72 -6.80 7.31 -3.08
CA ASN A 72 -8.15 7.21 -3.61
C ASN A 72 -9.16 7.16 -2.45
N PRO A 73 -10.16 8.08 -2.38
CA PRO A 73 -11.13 8.12 -1.29
C PRO A 73 -12.20 7.02 -1.41
N ASN A 74 -12.34 6.40 -2.59
CA ASN A 74 -13.29 5.31 -2.82
C ASN A 74 -12.67 4.00 -2.35
N ALA A 75 -12.59 3.83 -1.03
CA ALA A 75 -12.05 2.65 -0.39
C ALA A 75 -12.86 1.40 -0.78
N GLY A 76 -12.17 0.26 -0.98
CA GLY A 76 -12.79 -1.04 -1.21
C GLY A 76 -13.42 -1.63 0.05
N THR A 77 -14.37 -0.92 0.68
CA THR A 77 -15.00 -1.31 1.95
C THR A 77 -15.58 -2.72 1.89
N VAL A 78 -16.25 -3.08 0.80
CA VAL A 78 -16.78 -4.42 0.58
C VAL A 78 -15.68 -5.49 0.63
N LEU A 79 -14.52 -5.24 0.00
CA LEU A 79 -13.41 -6.19 -0.01
C LEU A 79 -12.75 -6.30 1.36
N ALA A 80 -12.50 -5.16 2.02
CA ALA A 80 -11.87 -5.10 3.33
C ALA A 80 -12.67 -5.88 4.39
N HIS A 81 -14.00 -5.80 4.33
CA HIS A 81 -14.91 -6.44 5.28
C HIS A 81 -15.36 -7.84 4.85
N ARG A 82 -15.00 -8.32 3.64
CA ARG A 82 -15.38 -9.66 3.16
C ARG A 82 -14.76 -10.78 4.00
N GLY A 83 -13.55 -10.55 4.53
CA GLY A 83 -12.81 -11.55 5.27
C GLY A 83 -12.48 -12.81 4.44
N GLY A 84 -12.02 -13.86 5.13
CA GLY A 84 -11.66 -15.14 4.51
C GLY A 84 -10.19 -15.23 4.11
N ARG A 85 -9.92 -15.99 3.04
CA ARG A 85 -8.56 -16.30 2.58
C ARG A 85 -8.45 -16.13 1.07
N PHE A 86 -7.42 -15.43 0.61
CA PHE A 86 -7.06 -15.43 -0.80
C PHE A 86 -6.54 -16.82 -1.18
N PRO A 87 -7.15 -17.51 -2.16
CA PRO A 87 -6.70 -18.83 -2.59
C PRO A 87 -5.32 -18.74 -3.26
N ALA A 88 -4.63 -19.88 -3.30
CA ALA A 88 -3.35 -19.96 -4.02
C ALA A 88 -3.54 -19.63 -5.51
N PRO A 89 -2.57 -18.95 -6.15
CA PRO A 89 -2.63 -18.66 -7.57
C PRO A 89 -2.54 -19.94 -8.40
N LEU A 90 -3.20 -19.96 -9.56
CA LEU A 90 -3.10 -21.07 -10.50
C LEU A 90 -1.71 -21.07 -11.15
N ASN A 91 -0.86 -22.01 -10.75
CA ASN A 91 0.48 -22.15 -11.34
C ASN A 91 0.48 -22.84 -12.71
N SER A 92 -0.53 -23.66 -13.01
CA SER A 92 -0.61 -24.42 -14.28
C SER A 92 -0.83 -23.56 -15.53
N LEU A 93 -1.17 -22.28 -15.38
CA LEU A 93 -1.36 -21.32 -16.48
C LEU A 93 -0.10 -20.48 -16.78
N LYS A 94 1.02 -20.81 -16.13
CA LYS A 94 2.32 -20.20 -16.40
C LYS A 94 3.02 -21.13 -17.41
N ASN A 95 3.23 -20.64 -18.63
CA ASN A 95 3.95 -21.36 -19.70
C ASN A 95 5.38 -21.71 -19.29
#